data_AF-A0A930FE28-F1
#
_entry.id   AF-A0A930FE28-F1
#
_cell.length_a   1.000
_cell.length_b   1.000
_cell.length_c   1.000
_cell.angle_alpha   90.00
_cell.angle_beta   90.00
_cell.angle_gamma   90.00
#
_symmetry.space_group_name_H-M   'P 1'
#
loop_
_entity.id
_entity.type
_entity.pdbx_description
1 polymer ?
#
loop_
_entity_poly.entity_id
_entity_poly.type
_entity_poly.pdbx_seq_one_letter_code
_entity_poly.pdbx_strand_id
1 'polypeptide(L)'
;MFDSLWTDRYVFDLPVEAGDTRFQPEIEDASLIPLYGNGYWTLHATVTEMVPYETIVKIDESLKTGEVEEDVAGVLGSKAGKYDIMYSPYEDLPGDTYKQYTSDVIYADLLENVDTEPAVNDMLSKPWGDATVTNFTSSPATNRVLRVGIDYTHFVTEDGTPVTVSGTNVDKKFGLKDKENFEGYEYVTTRTEANGDRVHVYKKIVETPAEPENTPAPVTPETPAQPEAPAPVTPETPAQPEAPVPATPDTPVQPVASATVAPAVQSTPKTGDAGLFTSAFMLFTGMIGSVGAFVTKKKNSK
;
A
#
# COMPACT_ATOMS: atom_id res chain seq x y z
N MET A 1 4.71 -20.08 -47.94
CA MET A 1 4.01 -20.52 -49.16
C MET A 1 4.11 -22.03 -49.24
N PHE A 2 3.03 -22.73 -48.89
CA PHE A 2 2.94 -24.19 -48.97
C PHE A 2 2.43 -24.54 -50.37
N ASP A 3 3.34 -24.98 -51.25
CA ASP A 3 3.00 -25.30 -52.64
C ASP A 3 2.20 -26.61 -52.71
N SER A 4 1.07 -26.52 -53.39
CA SER A 4 -0.02 -27.48 -53.48
C SER A 4 0.39 -28.81 -54.12
N LEU A 5 0.12 -29.94 -53.46
CA LEU A 5 0.12 -31.26 -54.13
C LEU A 5 -1.19 -31.55 -54.90
N TRP A 6 -2.20 -30.68 -54.82
CA TRP A 6 -3.42 -30.75 -55.62
C TRP A 6 -3.94 -29.34 -55.92
N THR A 7 -3.85 -28.91 -57.19
CA THR A 7 -4.48 -27.69 -57.69
C THR A 7 -5.99 -27.71 -57.41
N ASP A 8 -6.52 -26.59 -56.92
CA ASP A 8 -7.93 -26.32 -56.68
C ASP A 8 -8.62 -27.01 -55.47
N ARG A 9 -7.87 -27.46 -54.45
CA ARG A 9 -8.48 -27.90 -53.17
C ARG A 9 -7.85 -27.18 -51.98
N TYR A 10 -8.71 -26.53 -51.18
CA TYR A 10 -8.37 -25.62 -50.09
C TYR A 10 -7.43 -26.27 -49.07
N VAL A 11 -6.14 -25.94 -49.15
CA VAL A 11 -5.31 -25.80 -47.96
C VAL A 11 -5.89 -24.57 -47.27
N PHE A 12 -6.35 -24.70 -46.03
CA PHE A 12 -6.83 -23.54 -45.29
C PHE A 12 -5.62 -22.63 -45.04
N ASP A 13 -5.46 -21.68 -45.94
CA ASP A 13 -4.37 -20.69 -45.97
C ASP A 13 -4.69 -19.60 -44.97
N LEU A 14 -4.78 -19.97 -43.68
CA LEU A 14 -4.76 -18.99 -42.62
C LEU A 14 -3.45 -18.21 -42.77
N PRO A 15 -3.48 -16.87 -42.75
CA PRO A 15 -2.29 -16.03 -42.87
C PRO A 15 -1.52 -16.04 -41.53
N VAL A 16 -1.16 -17.23 -41.08
CA VAL A 16 -0.26 -17.50 -39.98
C VAL A 16 1.13 -17.50 -40.59
N GLU A 17 1.94 -16.54 -40.18
CA GLU A 17 3.31 -16.40 -40.68
C GLU A 17 4.08 -17.70 -40.43
N ALA A 18 4.78 -18.21 -41.45
CA ALA A 18 5.45 -19.52 -41.39
C ALA A 18 6.55 -19.62 -40.29
N GLY A 19 6.93 -18.50 -39.67
CA GLY A 19 7.85 -18.43 -38.54
C GLY A 19 7.18 -18.23 -37.17
N ASP A 20 5.85 -18.15 -37.10
CA ASP A 20 5.14 -17.93 -35.85
C ASP A 20 5.04 -19.23 -35.05
N THR A 21 5.94 -19.40 -34.08
CA THR A 21 6.03 -20.62 -33.28
C THR A 21 4.82 -20.85 -32.36
N ARG A 22 3.92 -19.86 -32.22
CA ARG A 22 2.67 -20.00 -31.43
C ARG A 22 1.69 -20.96 -32.08
N PHE A 23 1.82 -21.19 -33.39
CA PHE A 23 0.94 -22.01 -34.20
C PHE A 23 1.73 -23.10 -34.92
N GLN A 24 1.32 -24.35 -34.76
CA GLN A 24 1.98 -25.52 -35.34
C GLN A 24 0.98 -26.24 -36.25
N PRO A 25 1.12 -26.14 -37.59
CA PRO A 25 0.23 -26.84 -38.51
C PRO A 25 0.59 -28.33 -38.56
N GLU A 26 -0.42 -29.18 -38.44
CA GLU A 26 -0.35 -30.61 -38.71
C GLU A 26 -1.25 -30.94 -39.91
N ILE A 27 -0.71 -31.69 -40.86
CA ILE A 27 -1.49 -32.27 -41.97
C ILE A 27 -1.74 -33.72 -41.60
N GLU A 28 -3.00 -34.07 -41.39
CA GLU A 28 -3.45 -35.44 -41.14
C GLU A 28 -3.36 -36.30 -42.41
N ASP A 29 -3.86 -37.53 -42.36
CA ASP A 29 -3.80 -38.44 -43.50
C ASP A 29 -4.57 -37.88 -44.71
N ALA A 30 -3.83 -37.55 -45.77
CA ALA A 30 -4.37 -37.08 -47.05
C ALA A 30 -5.35 -38.09 -47.70
N SER A 31 -5.37 -39.35 -47.24
CA SER A 31 -6.37 -40.34 -47.63
C SER A 31 -7.79 -40.01 -47.13
N LEU A 32 -7.93 -39.13 -46.14
CA LEU A 32 -9.19 -38.69 -45.56
C LEU A 32 -9.86 -37.55 -46.36
N ILE A 33 -9.12 -36.90 -47.27
CA ILE A 33 -9.63 -35.80 -48.11
C ILE A 33 -10.92 -36.18 -48.88
N PRO A 34 -11.06 -37.37 -49.49
CA PRO A 34 -12.29 -37.76 -50.18
C PRO A 34 -13.49 -38.01 -49.25
N LEU A 35 -13.25 -38.29 -47.97
CA LEU A 35 -14.29 -38.57 -46.96
C LEU A 35 -14.74 -37.32 -46.20
N TYR A 36 -13.80 -36.42 -45.87
CA TYR A 36 -14.04 -35.29 -44.96
C TYR A 36 -13.77 -33.92 -45.58
N GLY A 37 -13.42 -33.85 -46.87
CA GLY A 37 -13.17 -32.57 -47.56
C GLY A 37 -12.01 -31.80 -46.94
N ASN A 38 -12.32 -30.73 -46.21
CA ASN A 38 -11.37 -29.81 -45.57
C ASN A 38 -10.79 -30.32 -44.23
N GLY A 39 -11.25 -31.45 -43.71
CA GLY A 39 -10.84 -32.01 -42.41
C GLY A 39 -9.56 -32.85 -42.44
N TYR A 40 -8.52 -32.42 -43.18
CA TYR A 40 -7.23 -33.15 -43.27
C TYR A 40 -6.07 -32.35 -42.67
N TRP A 41 -6.33 -31.23 -42.00
CA TRP A 41 -5.33 -30.41 -41.34
C TRP A 41 -5.88 -29.88 -40.02
N THR A 42 -4.99 -29.72 -39.05
CA THR A 42 -5.28 -29.11 -37.74
C THR A 42 -4.18 -28.11 -37.43
N LEU A 43 -4.52 -26.95 -36.88
CA LEU A 43 -3.55 -25.96 -36.43
C LEU A 43 -3.52 -25.96 -34.89
N HIS A 44 -2.41 -26.43 -34.32
CA HIS A 44 -2.23 -26.46 -32.88
C HIS A 44 -1.73 -25.11 -32.38
N ALA A 45 -2.40 -24.55 -31.38
CA ALA A 45 -1.96 -23.33 -30.71
C ALA A 45 -1.77 -23.57 -29.21
N THR A 46 -0.75 -22.94 -28.63
CA THR A 46 -0.60 -22.87 -27.17
C THR A 46 -0.54 -21.41 -26.77
N VAL A 47 -1.48 -21.02 -25.91
CA VAL A 47 -1.54 -19.68 -25.31
C VAL A 47 -1.12 -19.80 -23.86
N THR A 48 -0.28 -18.89 -23.40
CA THR A 48 0.12 -18.81 -21.99
C THR A 48 0.02 -17.39 -21.50
N GLU A 49 -0.61 -17.23 -20.34
CA GLU A 49 -0.79 -15.98 -19.64
C GLU A 49 -0.16 -16.09 -18.25
N MET A 50 0.62 -15.08 -17.85
CA MET A 50 1.19 -14.99 -16.52
C MET A 50 0.17 -14.39 -15.56
N VAL A 51 -0.10 -15.05 -14.44
CA VAL A 51 -0.93 -14.49 -13.37
C VAL A 51 -0.01 -13.82 -12.34
N PRO A 52 -0.02 -12.49 -12.23
CA PRO A 52 0.90 -11.78 -11.34
C PRO A 52 0.46 -11.87 -9.88
N TYR A 53 1.41 -11.80 -8.95
CA TYR A 53 1.14 -11.74 -7.51
C TYR A 53 1.24 -10.31 -6.96
N GLU A 54 0.61 -10.06 -5.82
CA GLU A 54 0.71 -8.80 -5.07
C GLU A 54 1.77 -8.89 -3.97
N THR A 55 2.40 -7.75 -3.63
CA THR A 55 3.22 -7.66 -2.41
C THR A 55 2.40 -7.05 -1.28
N ILE A 56 2.29 -7.79 -0.17
CA ILE A 56 1.59 -7.40 1.04
C ILE A 56 2.63 -7.03 2.09
N VAL A 57 2.53 -5.82 2.62
CA VAL A 57 3.40 -5.36 3.72
C VAL A 57 2.64 -5.44 5.04
N LYS A 58 3.27 -6.08 6.02
CA LYS A 58 2.78 -6.18 7.39
C LYS A 58 3.79 -5.54 8.33
N ILE A 59 3.30 -4.80 9.30
CA ILE A 59 4.12 -4.29 10.39
C ILE A 59 4.43 -5.45 11.35
N ASP A 60 5.69 -5.58 11.73
CA ASP A 60 6.13 -6.51 12.76
C ASP A 60 6.89 -5.75 13.84
N GLU A 61 6.27 -5.62 15.00
CA GLU A 61 6.81 -4.87 16.15
C GLU A 61 8.02 -5.57 16.80
N SER A 62 8.30 -6.83 16.45
CA SER A 62 9.50 -7.53 16.94
C SER A 62 10.75 -7.20 16.14
N LEU A 63 10.59 -6.68 14.92
CA LEU A 63 11.68 -6.28 14.03
C LEU A 63 12.12 -4.84 14.30
N LYS A 64 13.40 -4.56 14.04
CA LYS A 64 13.93 -3.20 14.17
C LYS A 64 13.50 -2.31 13.02
N THR A 65 13.46 -1.00 13.23
CA THR A 65 13.19 -0.07 12.12
C THR A 65 14.12 -0.27 10.94
N GLY A 66 13.50 -0.40 9.76
CA GLY A 66 14.20 -0.60 8.51
C GLY A 66 14.63 -2.05 8.26
N GLU A 67 14.42 -2.94 9.23
CA GLU A 67 14.53 -4.38 9.03
C GLU A 67 13.32 -4.88 8.24
N VAL A 68 13.58 -5.66 7.21
CA VAL A 68 12.55 -6.24 6.35
C VAL A 68 12.83 -7.72 6.21
N GLU A 69 11.88 -8.54 6.63
CA GLU A 69 11.92 -9.98 6.47
C GLU A 69 10.89 -10.44 5.44
N GLU A 70 11.30 -11.34 4.57
CA GLU A 70 10.40 -12.02 3.65
C GLU A 70 9.78 -13.23 4.37
N ASP A 71 8.50 -13.10 4.69
CA ASP A 71 7.73 -14.12 5.38
C ASP A 71 7.23 -15.18 4.39
N VAL A 72 6.71 -14.72 3.25
CA VAL A 72 6.25 -15.58 2.16
C VAL A 72 6.82 -15.07 0.85
N ALA A 73 7.51 -15.95 0.12
CA ALA A 73 8.00 -15.65 -1.22
C ALA A 73 6.85 -15.54 -2.22
N GLY A 74 6.92 -14.52 -3.08
CA GLY A 74 5.97 -14.35 -4.18
C GLY A 74 6.20 -15.40 -5.26
N VAL A 75 5.12 -16.02 -5.75
CA VAL A 75 5.17 -16.98 -6.85
C VAL A 75 4.17 -16.55 -7.92
N LEU A 76 4.65 -16.38 -9.15
CA LEU A 76 3.78 -16.11 -10.29
C LEU A 76 2.91 -17.33 -10.56
N GLY A 77 1.62 -17.08 -10.76
CA GLY A 77 0.73 -18.07 -11.33
C GLY A 77 0.81 -18.05 -12.86
N SER A 78 0.07 -18.95 -13.49
CA SER A 78 -0.04 -19.00 -14.94
C SER A 78 -1.34 -19.67 -15.35
N LYS A 79 -1.91 -19.22 -16.47
CA LYS A 79 -2.93 -19.94 -17.22
C LYS A 79 -2.31 -20.36 -18.55
N ALA A 80 -2.62 -21.56 -19.01
CA ALA A 80 -2.23 -22.00 -20.34
C ALA A 80 -3.35 -22.82 -20.98
N GLY A 81 -3.75 -22.43 -22.18
CA GLY A 81 -4.70 -23.14 -23.01
C GLY A 81 -4.01 -23.73 -24.23
N LYS A 82 -4.35 -24.96 -24.58
CA LYS A 82 -3.98 -25.59 -25.85
C LYS A 82 -5.22 -25.78 -26.70
N TYR A 83 -5.08 -25.50 -27.98
CA TYR A 83 -6.19 -25.45 -28.92
C TYR A 83 -5.85 -26.21 -30.19
N ASP A 84 -6.83 -26.93 -30.70
CA ASP A 84 -6.83 -27.47 -32.05
C ASP A 84 -7.80 -26.64 -32.87
N ILE A 85 -7.26 -25.92 -33.86
CA ILE A 85 -8.02 -25.02 -34.72
C ILE A 85 -8.29 -25.73 -36.04
N MET A 86 -9.56 -25.72 -36.43
CA MET A 86 -10.05 -26.34 -37.65
C MET A 86 -11.05 -25.42 -38.38
N TYR A 87 -11.34 -25.76 -39.63
CA TYR A 87 -12.40 -25.09 -40.37
C TYR A 87 -13.77 -25.34 -39.71
N SER A 88 -14.57 -24.27 -39.55
CA SER A 88 -15.94 -24.43 -39.05
C SER A 88 -16.86 -24.96 -40.16
N PRO A 89 -17.49 -26.13 -40.00
CA PRO A 89 -18.43 -26.67 -40.99
C PRO A 89 -19.86 -26.14 -40.81
N TYR A 90 -20.11 -25.42 -39.70
CA TYR A 90 -21.46 -24.97 -39.30
C TYR A 90 -21.71 -23.51 -39.64
N GLU A 91 -20.68 -22.68 -39.54
CA GLU A 91 -20.72 -21.32 -40.05
C GLU A 91 -20.32 -21.39 -41.53
N ASP A 92 -21.22 -20.96 -42.43
CA ASP A 92 -20.87 -20.69 -43.82
C ASP A 92 -19.85 -19.53 -43.82
N LEU A 93 -18.58 -19.82 -43.54
CA LEU A 93 -17.50 -18.85 -43.60
C LEU A 93 -17.48 -18.33 -45.04
N PRO A 94 -17.87 -17.06 -45.31
CA PRO A 94 -18.11 -16.63 -46.67
C PRO A 94 -16.78 -16.53 -47.42
N GLY A 95 -16.48 -17.52 -48.27
CA GLY A 95 -15.29 -17.51 -49.14
C GLY A 95 -13.97 -17.29 -48.38
N ASP A 96 -13.20 -16.28 -48.80
CA ASP A 96 -11.86 -15.97 -48.29
C ASP A 96 -11.84 -15.09 -47.03
N THR A 97 -12.99 -14.88 -46.36
CA THR A 97 -13.08 -13.96 -45.20
C THR A 97 -12.16 -14.37 -44.05
N TYR A 98 -11.90 -15.66 -43.86
CA TYR A 98 -10.95 -16.16 -42.84
C TYR A 98 -9.51 -15.65 -43.08
N LYS A 99 -9.14 -15.29 -44.32
CA LYS A 99 -7.81 -14.77 -44.69
C LYS A 99 -7.54 -13.35 -44.19
N GLN A 100 -8.53 -12.67 -43.61
CA GLN A 100 -8.34 -11.34 -43.04
C GLN A 100 -7.80 -11.37 -41.60
N TYR A 101 -7.82 -12.53 -40.95
CA TYR A 101 -7.43 -12.69 -39.55
C TYR A 101 -5.97 -13.13 -39.45
N THR A 102 -5.12 -12.24 -38.95
CA THR A 102 -3.69 -12.53 -38.72
C THR A 102 -3.51 -13.46 -37.51
N SER A 103 -2.34 -14.08 -37.40
CA SER A 103 -2.01 -14.91 -36.23
C SER A 103 -2.15 -14.17 -34.89
N ASP A 104 -1.90 -12.86 -34.86
CA ASP A 104 -2.10 -12.04 -33.67
C ASP A 104 -3.58 -11.88 -33.28
N VAL A 105 -4.48 -11.73 -34.25
CA VAL A 105 -5.92 -11.63 -33.97
C VAL A 105 -6.44 -12.96 -33.44
N ILE A 106 -6.03 -14.08 -34.07
CA ILE A 106 -6.39 -15.42 -33.61
C ILE A 106 -5.84 -15.66 -32.21
N TYR A 107 -4.56 -15.33 -31.96
CA TYR A 107 -3.95 -15.52 -30.63
C TYR A 107 -4.64 -14.68 -29.56
N ALA A 108 -5.05 -13.44 -29.87
CA ALA A 108 -5.80 -12.59 -28.95
C ALA A 108 -7.16 -13.18 -28.59
N ASP A 109 -7.91 -13.71 -29.58
CA ASP A 109 -9.18 -14.39 -29.33
C ASP A 109 -9.01 -15.64 -28.44
N LEU A 110 -7.94 -16.41 -28.65
CA LEU A 110 -7.63 -17.57 -27.81
C LEU A 110 -7.21 -17.15 -26.40
N LEU A 111 -6.49 -16.03 -26.26
CA LEU A 111 -6.11 -15.46 -24.97
C LEU A 111 -7.33 -15.00 -24.17
N GLU A 112 -8.28 -14.32 -24.81
CA GLU A 112 -9.57 -13.99 -24.19
C GLU A 112 -10.32 -15.24 -23.73
N ASN A 113 -10.24 -16.33 -24.49
CA ASN A 113 -10.84 -17.59 -24.09
C ASN A 113 -10.13 -18.22 -22.88
N VAL A 114 -8.80 -18.24 -22.83
CA VAL A 114 -8.01 -18.68 -21.65
C VAL A 114 -8.45 -17.95 -20.39
N ASP A 115 -8.79 -16.67 -20.50
CA ASP A 115 -9.25 -15.86 -19.38
C ASP A 115 -10.57 -16.31 -18.76
N THR A 116 -11.42 -16.95 -19.56
CA THR A 116 -12.70 -17.54 -19.12
C THR A 116 -12.55 -18.87 -18.39
N GLU A 117 -11.32 -19.40 -18.29
CA GLU A 117 -11.03 -20.71 -17.70
C GLU A 117 -11.84 -21.85 -18.35
N PRO A 118 -11.65 -22.11 -19.65
CA PRO A 118 -12.49 -23.01 -20.42
C PRO A 118 -12.26 -24.48 -20.01
N ALA A 119 -13.28 -25.31 -20.19
CA ALA A 119 -13.17 -26.74 -20.02
C ALA A 119 -12.53 -27.41 -21.24
N VAL A 120 -11.90 -28.56 -21.03
CA VAL A 120 -11.41 -29.39 -22.13
C VAL A 120 -12.60 -29.87 -22.97
N ASN A 121 -12.45 -29.81 -24.29
CA ASN A 121 -13.46 -29.98 -25.34
C ASN A 121 -14.46 -28.84 -25.51
N ASP A 122 -14.32 -27.72 -24.79
CA ASP A 122 -15.07 -26.51 -25.14
C ASP A 122 -14.67 -26.06 -26.54
N MET A 123 -15.65 -25.58 -27.30
CA MET A 123 -15.47 -25.11 -28.66
C MET A 123 -15.67 -23.60 -28.73
N LEU A 124 -14.66 -22.91 -29.24
CA LEU A 124 -14.68 -21.49 -29.55
C LEU A 124 -14.89 -21.32 -31.05
N SER A 125 -16.08 -20.88 -31.44
CA SER A 125 -16.40 -20.56 -32.84
C SER A 125 -16.16 -19.08 -33.12
N LYS A 126 -15.32 -18.79 -34.12
CA LYS A 126 -14.97 -17.44 -34.56
C LYS A 126 -15.07 -17.36 -36.09
N PRO A 127 -15.12 -16.16 -36.67
CA PRO A 127 -15.16 -16.03 -38.14
C PRO A 127 -13.90 -16.52 -38.87
N TRP A 128 -12.83 -16.85 -38.14
CA TRP A 128 -11.63 -17.50 -38.69
C TRP A 128 -11.64 -19.02 -38.59
N GLY A 129 -12.60 -19.64 -37.88
CA GLY A 129 -12.68 -21.08 -37.68
C GLY A 129 -13.19 -21.48 -36.30
N ASP A 130 -13.20 -22.79 -36.05
CA ASP A 130 -13.50 -23.37 -34.75
C ASP A 130 -12.20 -23.76 -34.05
N ALA A 131 -12.09 -23.47 -32.75
CA ALA A 131 -11.00 -23.92 -31.91
C ALA A 131 -11.54 -24.78 -30.77
N THR A 132 -11.09 -26.03 -30.69
CA THR A 132 -11.40 -26.92 -29.58
C THR A 132 -10.30 -26.86 -28.53
N VAL A 133 -10.67 -26.69 -27.27
CA VAL A 133 -9.74 -26.71 -26.14
C VAL A 133 -9.28 -28.15 -25.91
N THR A 134 -8.01 -28.45 -26.19
CA THR A 134 -7.45 -29.80 -25.98
C THR A 134 -6.84 -29.97 -24.60
N ASN A 135 -6.38 -28.89 -23.99
CA ASN A 135 -5.91 -28.88 -22.62
C ASN A 135 -6.00 -27.48 -22.02
N PHE A 136 -6.32 -27.40 -20.73
CA PHE A 136 -6.26 -26.17 -19.97
C PHE A 136 -5.61 -26.41 -18.62
N THR A 137 -4.67 -25.55 -18.25
CA THR A 137 -4.02 -25.58 -16.94
C THR A 137 -4.02 -24.18 -16.35
N SER A 138 -4.43 -24.07 -15.08
CA SER A 138 -4.35 -22.84 -14.31
C SER A 138 -3.63 -23.10 -12.99
N SER A 139 -2.79 -22.14 -12.59
CA SER A 139 -2.09 -22.13 -11.32
C SER A 139 -2.26 -20.75 -10.68
N PRO A 140 -2.71 -20.68 -9.42
CA PRO A 140 -2.89 -19.40 -8.75
C PRO A 140 -1.53 -18.77 -8.44
N ALA A 141 -1.50 -17.45 -8.43
CA ALA A 141 -0.35 -16.71 -7.92
C ALA A 141 -0.31 -16.76 -6.38
N THR A 142 0.88 -16.79 -5.81
CA THR A 142 1.08 -16.65 -4.35
C THR A 142 1.62 -15.27 -4.06
N ASN A 143 0.88 -14.49 -3.28
CA ASN A 143 1.28 -13.15 -2.87
C ASN A 143 2.56 -13.17 -2.04
N ARG A 144 3.45 -12.21 -2.30
CA ARG A 144 4.65 -11.98 -1.51
C ARG A 144 4.26 -11.28 -0.22
N VAL A 145 4.76 -11.74 0.92
CA VAL A 145 4.49 -11.10 2.22
C VAL A 145 5.80 -10.62 2.82
N LEU A 146 5.88 -9.32 3.08
CA LEU A 146 7.00 -8.69 3.77
C LEU A 146 6.56 -8.26 5.16
N ARG A 147 7.37 -8.62 6.16
CA ARG A 147 7.27 -8.09 7.51
C ARG A 147 8.29 -6.96 7.65
N VAL A 148 7.84 -5.79 8.07
CA VAL A 148 8.67 -4.59 8.19
C VAL A 148 8.66 -4.13 9.63
N GLY A 149 9.85 -3.98 10.19
CA GLY A 149 10.04 -3.36 11.49
C GLY A 149 9.91 -1.84 11.40
N ILE A 150 9.17 -1.29 12.36
CA ILE A 150 9.03 0.15 12.56
C ILE A 150 9.05 0.47 14.05
N ASP A 151 9.62 1.62 14.39
CA ASP A 151 9.78 2.04 15.78
C ASP A 151 8.45 2.51 16.32
N TYR A 152 8.23 2.24 17.59
CA TYR A 152 7.17 2.81 18.39
C TYR A 152 7.73 3.59 19.57
N THR A 153 6.92 4.55 20.03
CA THR A 153 7.11 5.20 21.32
C THR A 153 5.99 4.80 22.27
N HIS A 154 6.36 4.18 23.38
CA HIS A 154 5.46 3.75 24.44
C HIS A 154 5.52 4.73 25.62
N PHE A 155 4.37 4.95 26.25
CA PHE A 155 4.24 5.75 27.46
C PHE A 155 3.71 4.85 28.57
N VAL A 156 4.59 4.46 29.47
CA VAL A 156 4.29 3.48 30.53
C VAL A 156 4.59 4.04 31.90
N THR A 157 3.99 3.47 32.92
CA THR A 157 4.26 3.77 34.32
C THR A 157 5.49 2.98 34.82
N GLU A 158 5.96 3.26 36.05
CA GLU A 158 7.07 2.53 36.68
C GLU A 158 6.83 1.02 36.79
N ASP A 159 5.57 0.59 36.93
CA ASP A 159 5.14 -0.81 36.95
C ASP A 159 4.99 -1.43 35.54
N GLY A 160 5.21 -0.64 34.48
CA GLY A 160 5.18 -1.09 33.09
C GLY A 160 3.78 -1.12 32.47
N THR A 161 2.75 -0.60 33.15
CA THR A 161 1.41 -0.47 32.57
C THR A 161 1.31 0.81 31.73
N PRO A 162 0.43 0.89 30.71
CA PRO A 162 0.28 2.12 29.94
C PRO A 162 -0.18 3.28 30.82
N VAL A 163 0.34 4.49 30.58
CA VAL A 163 -0.16 5.69 31.25
C VAL A 163 -1.65 5.86 30.94
N THR A 164 -2.47 6.15 31.95
CA THR A 164 -3.90 6.39 31.78
C THR A 164 -4.23 7.85 32.05
N VAL A 165 -4.83 8.55 31.09
CA VAL A 165 -5.30 9.94 31.20
C VAL A 165 -6.82 9.95 31.08
N SER A 166 -7.52 10.57 32.04
CA SER A 166 -8.99 10.66 32.06
C SER A 166 -9.71 9.31 31.90
N GLY A 167 -9.11 8.23 32.41
CA GLY A 167 -9.66 6.87 32.33
C GLY A 167 -9.32 6.08 31.06
N THR A 168 -8.54 6.65 30.14
CA THR A 168 -8.15 6.00 28.87
C THR A 168 -6.63 5.81 28.80
N ASN A 169 -6.18 4.64 28.33
CA ASN A 169 -4.77 4.38 28.11
C ASN A 169 -4.23 5.26 26.98
N VAL A 170 -3.03 5.79 27.18
CA VAL A 170 -2.29 6.49 26.14
C VAL A 170 -1.80 5.46 25.13
N ASP A 171 -2.25 5.60 23.89
CA ASP A 171 -1.78 4.78 22.78
C ASP A 171 -0.28 4.99 22.55
N LYS A 172 0.43 3.91 22.23
CA LYS A 172 1.78 4.03 21.67
C LYS A 172 1.74 4.77 20.34
N LYS A 173 2.80 5.52 20.03
CA LYS A 173 2.88 6.35 18.82
C LYS A 173 3.89 5.82 17.84
N PHE A 174 3.57 5.88 16.54
CA PHE A 174 4.50 5.52 15.47
C PHE A 174 5.74 6.42 15.47
N GLY A 175 6.90 5.79 15.31
CA GLY A 175 8.23 6.42 15.31
C GLY A 175 8.77 6.77 16.69
N LEU A 176 10.00 7.28 16.71
CA LEU A 176 10.66 7.78 17.93
C LEU A 176 10.18 9.20 18.23
N LYS A 177 9.25 9.33 19.19
CA LYS A 177 8.69 10.58 19.67
C LYS A 177 9.40 11.03 20.94
N ASP A 178 9.20 12.30 21.28
CA ASP A 178 9.66 12.85 22.54
C ASP A 178 8.64 12.58 23.65
N LYS A 179 9.09 12.76 24.90
CA LYS A 179 8.25 12.60 26.08
C LYS A 179 7.10 13.62 26.08
N GLU A 180 5.96 13.18 26.57
CA GLU A 180 4.77 13.99 26.74
C GLU A 180 4.51 14.30 28.21
N ASN A 181 3.74 15.36 28.47
CA ASN A 181 3.35 15.73 29.82
C ASN A 181 1.92 15.27 30.07
N PHE A 182 1.74 14.34 31.01
CA PHE A 182 0.43 13.79 31.36
C PHE A 182 0.01 14.31 32.74
N GLU A 183 -1.22 14.78 32.87
CA GLU A 183 -1.76 15.26 34.14
C GLU A 183 -1.76 14.12 35.18
N GLY A 184 -1.28 14.41 36.39
CA GLY A 184 -1.16 13.42 37.47
C GLY A 184 0.03 12.46 37.33
N TYR A 185 0.95 12.68 36.38
CA TYR A 185 2.17 11.90 36.23
C TYR A 185 3.41 12.79 36.13
N GLU A 186 4.52 12.30 36.67
CA GLU A 186 5.85 12.88 36.56
C GLU A 186 6.72 11.97 35.67
N TYR A 187 7.46 12.56 34.74
CA TYR A 187 8.40 11.82 33.90
C TYR A 187 9.61 11.34 34.72
N VAL A 188 9.95 10.06 34.59
CA VAL A 188 11.06 9.43 35.31
C VAL A 188 12.27 9.26 34.40
N THR A 189 12.11 8.49 33.32
CA THR A 189 13.23 8.13 32.45
C THR A 189 12.78 7.76 31.04
N THR A 190 13.74 7.70 30.13
CA THR A 190 13.57 7.18 28.77
C THR A 190 14.54 6.03 28.60
N ARG A 191 14.06 4.93 28.05
CA ARG A 191 14.90 3.80 27.63
C ARG A 191 14.60 3.43 26.18
N THR A 192 15.53 2.69 25.59
CA THR A 192 15.39 2.10 24.26
C THR A 192 15.33 0.59 24.41
N GLU A 193 14.38 -0.05 23.73
CA GLU A 193 14.19 -1.50 23.74
C GLU A 193 15.04 -2.19 22.66
N ALA A 194 15.08 -3.52 22.70
CA ALA A 194 15.93 -4.31 21.80
C ALA A 194 15.52 -4.18 20.32
N ASN A 195 14.24 -3.98 20.05
CA ASN A 195 13.69 -3.68 18.73
C ASN A 195 13.91 -2.21 18.30
N GLY A 196 14.49 -1.36 19.15
CA GLY A 196 14.72 0.05 18.86
C GLY A 196 13.61 0.98 19.37
N ASP A 197 12.51 0.44 19.89
CA ASP A 197 11.40 1.23 20.43
C ASP A 197 11.87 2.15 21.56
N ARG A 198 11.23 3.31 21.66
CA ARG A 198 11.44 4.25 22.75
C ARG A 198 10.37 4.06 23.81
N VAL A 199 10.77 4.00 25.07
CA VAL A 199 9.83 3.90 26.19
C VAL A 199 10.08 5.03 27.16
N HIS A 200 9.06 5.87 27.34
CA HIS A 200 9.03 6.89 28.37
C HIS A 200 8.32 6.32 29.61
N VAL A 201 9.01 6.36 30.75
CA VAL A 201 8.52 5.84 32.02
C VAL A 201 8.06 6.99 32.91
N TYR A 202 6.88 6.85 33.50
CA TYR A 202 6.21 7.87 34.31
C TYR A 202 5.84 7.35 35.69
N LYS A 203 5.84 8.25 36.68
CA LYS A 203 5.41 7.98 38.04
C LYS A 203 4.14 8.75 38.33
N LYS A 204 3.14 8.09 38.90
CA LYS A 204 1.89 8.77 39.29
C LYS A 204 2.16 9.71 40.47
N ILE A 205 1.74 10.97 40.34
CA ILE A 205 1.81 11.96 41.41
C ILE A 205 0.65 11.64 42.36
N VAL A 206 0.99 11.19 43.57
CA VAL A 206 0.01 11.05 44.64
C VAL A 206 -0.06 12.39 45.36
N GLU A 207 -1.13 13.14 45.16
CA GLU A 207 -1.40 14.31 45.99
C GLU A 207 -1.61 13.83 47.42
N THR A 208 -0.62 14.09 48.28
CA THR A 208 -0.79 13.95 49.72
C THR A 208 -1.68 15.12 50.15
N PRO A 209 -2.86 14.89 50.76
CA PRO A 209 -3.69 16.00 51.24
C PRO A 209 -2.86 16.83 52.21
N ALA A 210 -2.78 18.15 51.97
CA ALA A 210 -2.20 19.07 52.93
C ALA A 210 -2.94 18.92 54.26
N GLU A 211 -2.20 18.60 55.33
CA GLU A 211 -2.71 18.57 56.69
C GLU A 211 -3.30 19.96 57.02
N PRO A 212 -4.53 20.07 57.54
CA PRO A 212 -5.14 21.37 57.80
C PRO A 212 -4.45 22.03 59.00
N GLU A 213 -3.68 23.11 58.76
CA GLU A 213 -3.20 23.99 59.82
C GLU A 213 -4.41 24.58 60.59
N ASN A 214 -4.65 24.09 61.80
CA ASN A 214 -5.56 24.69 62.77
C ASN A 214 -4.83 24.87 64.10
N THR A 215 -4.39 26.09 64.42
CA THR A 215 -4.46 26.65 65.79
C THR A 215 -4.32 28.18 65.75
N PRO A 216 -5.37 28.97 66.04
CA PRO A 216 -5.20 30.37 66.42
C PRO A 216 -4.91 30.47 67.93
N ALA A 217 -3.84 31.18 68.30
CA ALA A 217 -3.57 31.56 69.69
C ALA A 217 -4.51 32.71 70.14
N PRO A 218 -4.89 32.81 71.43
CA PRO A 218 -5.87 33.78 71.89
C PRO A 218 -5.23 35.16 72.14
N VAL A 219 -5.90 36.24 71.70
CA VAL A 219 -5.52 37.63 71.99
C VAL A 219 -6.64 38.38 72.71
N THR A 220 -6.30 39.17 73.74
CA THR A 220 -7.14 40.23 74.35
C THR A 220 -6.28 41.11 75.29
N PRO A 221 -6.60 42.40 75.59
CA PRO A 221 -6.67 43.58 74.69
C PRO A 221 -6.05 44.92 75.25
N GLU A 222 -6.03 45.96 74.37
CA GLU A 222 -6.04 47.46 74.54
C GLU A 222 -4.75 48.34 74.56
N THR A 223 -4.44 48.98 73.40
CA THR A 223 -4.58 50.43 72.97
C THR A 223 -4.38 51.60 73.99
N PRO A 224 -4.03 52.89 73.66
CA PRO A 224 -3.67 53.65 72.40
C PRO A 224 -2.30 54.42 72.48
N ALA A 225 -1.72 55.08 71.46
CA ALA A 225 -2.23 56.25 70.73
C ALA A 225 -1.47 56.61 69.42
N GLN A 226 -2.26 57.02 68.43
CA GLN A 226 -2.03 57.83 67.21
C GLN A 226 -2.03 59.36 67.60
N PRO A 227 -1.62 60.41 66.82
CA PRO A 227 -1.70 60.69 65.35
C PRO A 227 -0.42 61.29 64.72
N GLU A 228 -0.26 61.47 63.40
CA GLU A 228 -1.03 62.34 62.50
C GLU A 228 -0.88 61.98 60.99
N ALA A 229 -1.97 62.20 60.26
CA ALA A 229 -2.05 62.37 58.79
C ALA A 229 -2.21 63.89 58.51
N PRO A 230 -2.06 64.44 57.27
CA PRO A 230 -2.83 64.02 56.09
C PRO A 230 -2.11 64.10 54.72
N ALA A 231 -2.71 63.45 53.71
CA ALA A 231 -2.44 63.63 52.28
C ALA A 231 -2.94 65.00 51.77
N PRO A 232 -2.55 65.46 50.56
CA PRO A 232 -3.49 65.28 49.44
C PRO A 232 -2.92 65.23 47.98
N VAL A 233 -3.79 64.71 47.09
CA VAL A 233 -4.05 65.00 45.65
C VAL A 233 -3.10 64.60 44.48
N THR A 234 -3.68 63.80 43.57
CA THR A 234 -3.43 63.70 42.10
C THR A 234 -3.87 65.00 41.38
N PRO A 235 -3.38 65.38 40.16
CA PRO A 235 -3.82 64.73 38.90
C PRO A 235 -2.86 64.82 37.66
N GLU A 236 -3.25 64.11 36.59
CA GLU A 236 -3.07 64.38 35.13
C GLU A 236 -2.16 63.51 34.25
N THR A 237 -2.83 62.98 33.21
CA THR A 237 -2.38 62.38 31.94
C THR A 237 -2.21 63.47 30.87
N PRO A 238 -1.23 63.38 29.95
CA PRO A 238 -1.53 63.24 28.51
C PRO A 238 -0.43 62.42 27.77
N ALA A 239 -0.54 61.90 26.55
CA ALA A 239 -1.60 61.57 25.60
C ALA A 239 -0.95 60.60 24.57
N GLN A 240 -1.77 59.76 23.96
CA GLN A 240 -1.45 58.88 22.83
C GLN A 240 -1.23 59.69 21.52
N PRO A 241 -0.71 59.06 20.45
CA PRO A 241 -1.53 59.04 19.22
C PRO A 241 -1.79 57.64 18.64
N GLU A 242 -3.05 57.47 18.20
CA GLU A 242 -3.68 56.38 17.45
C GLU A 242 -3.01 56.13 16.07
N ALA A 243 -2.79 54.88 15.66
CA ALA A 243 -3.61 54.02 14.76
C ALA A 243 -3.64 54.47 13.28
N PRO A 244 -3.83 53.55 12.29
CA PRO A 244 -5.13 52.90 12.10
C PRO A 244 -5.10 51.39 11.76
N VAL A 245 -6.16 50.73 12.21
CA VAL A 245 -6.81 49.47 11.75
C VAL A 245 -7.97 49.97 10.80
N PRO A 246 -8.71 49.20 9.94
CA PRO A 246 -9.12 47.80 10.19
C PRO A 246 -9.50 46.89 9.00
N ALA A 247 -9.65 45.58 9.30
CA ALA A 247 -10.90 44.82 9.13
C ALA A 247 -10.80 43.38 9.71
N THR A 248 -11.80 43.02 10.51
CA THR A 248 -12.12 41.75 11.21
C THR A 248 -12.92 40.79 10.30
N PRO A 249 -13.47 39.64 10.77
CA PRO A 249 -12.96 38.53 11.60
C PRO A 249 -13.27 37.14 10.98
N ASP A 250 -12.68 36.04 11.47
CA ASP A 250 -13.42 34.75 11.58
C ASP A 250 -12.75 33.75 12.55
N THR A 251 -13.48 33.45 13.63
CA THR A 251 -13.88 32.15 14.21
C THR A 251 -12.84 31.00 14.37
N PRO A 252 -12.83 30.28 15.52
CA PRO A 252 -11.66 29.55 16.03
C PRO A 252 -11.52 28.14 15.44
N VAL A 253 -10.29 27.69 15.18
CA VAL A 253 -10.01 26.29 14.83
C VAL A 253 -9.64 25.51 16.10
N GLN A 254 -10.50 24.53 16.41
CA GLN A 254 -10.34 23.46 17.39
C GLN A 254 -9.04 22.65 17.21
N PRO A 255 -8.59 21.91 18.24
CA PRO A 255 -7.36 21.13 18.18
C PRO A 255 -7.52 19.97 17.19
N VAL A 256 -6.53 19.79 16.32
CA VAL A 256 -6.47 18.61 15.44
C VAL A 256 -6.27 17.37 16.31
N ALA A 257 -7.25 16.47 16.23
CA ALA A 257 -7.23 15.17 16.86
C ALA A 257 -6.01 14.36 16.38
N SER A 258 -5.31 13.72 17.32
CA SER A 258 -4.33 12.68 17.01
C SER A 258 -5.04 11.55 16.27
N ALA A 259 -4.66 11.30 15.02
CA ALA A 259 -5.15 10.17 14.26
C ALA A 259 -4.48 8.89 14.79
N THR A 260 -5.19 8.13 15.61
CA THR A 260 -4.91 6.70 15.82
C THR A 260 -5.25 5.99 14.50
N VAL A 261 -4.23 5.68 13.70
CA VAL A 261 -4.39 4.85 12.50
C VAL A 261 -4.04 3.42 12.88
N ALA A 262 -5.02 2.53 12.83
CA ALA A 262 -4.84 1.09 12.95
C ALA A 262 -3.74 0.59 11.99
N PRO A 263 -3.02 -0.51 12.29
CA PRO A 263 -1.99 -1.04 11.40
C PRO A 263 -2.65 -1.40 10.05
N ALA A 264 -2.42 -0.55 9.05
CA ALA A 264 -2.99 -0.70 7.72
C ALA A 264 -2.21 -1.81 6.99
N VAL A 265 -2.91 -2.90 6.65
CA VAL A 265 -2.41 -3.84 5.64
C VAL A 265 -2.52 -3.13 4.30
N GLN A 266 -1.39 -2.71 3.74
CA GLN A 266 -1.36 -2.07 2.43
C GLN A 266 -1.00 -3.13 1.38
N SER A 267 -1.93 -3.40 0.45
CA SER A 267 -1.62 -4.14 -0.78
C SER A 267 -0.98 -3.20 -1.79
N THR A 268 0.03 -3.70 -2.50
CA THR A 268 0.72 -2.97 -3.58
C THR A 268 0.32 -3.52 -4.95
N PRO A 269 0.60 -2.82 -6.06
CA PRO A 269 0.27 -3.27 -7.41
C PRO A 269 0.86 -4.65 -7.75
N LYS A 270 0.24 -5.33 -8.72
CA LYS A 270 0.60 -6.69 -9.14
C LYS A 270 1.95 -6.71 -9.87
N THR A 271 2.68 -7.81 -9.69
CA THR A 271 4.02 -8.05 -10.27
C THR A 271 3.93 -8.19 -11.79
N GLY A 272 4.15 -7.09 -12.53
CA GLY A 272 4.00 -7.06 -13.98
C GLY A 272 3.46 -5.74 -14.53
N ASP A 273 2.94 -4.85 -13.66
CA ASP A 273 2.66 -3.46 -14.06
C ASP A 273 3.95 -2.78 -14.52
N ALA A 274 4.04 -2.48 -15.82
CA ALA A 274 5.24 -2.05 -16.54
C ALA A 274 5.79 -0.66 -16.14
N GLY A 275 5.50 -0.15 -14.94
CA GLY A 275 5.79 1.22 -14.54
C GLY A 275 6.44 1.46 -13.16
N LEU A 276 6.67 0.45 -12.30
CA LEU A 276 6.87 0.76 -10.86
C LEU A 276 8.00 0.03 -10.11
N PHE A 277 8.84 -0.79 -10.77
CA PHE A 277 10.01 -1.38 -10.09
C PHE A 277 11.10 -0.35 -9.70
N THR A 278 10.98 0.91 -10.13
CA THR A 278 11.83 2.03 -9.68
C THR A 278 11.37 2.69 -8.38
N SER A 279 10.18 2.36 -7.85
CA SER A 279 9.53 3.16 -6.79
C SER A 279 9.30 2.45 -5.44
N ALA A 280 9.47 1.12 -5.34
CA ALA A 280 9.22 0.41 -4.08
C ALA A 280 10.21 0.75 -2.94
N PHE A 281 11.35 1.39 -3.25
CA PHE A 281 12.29 1.89 -2.24
C PHE A 281 12.11 3.38 -1.88
N MET A 282 11.27 4.15 -2.59
CA MET A 282 11.13 5.60 -2.35
C MET A 282 10.05 5.98 -1.32
N LEU A 283 9.32 5.04 -0.71
CA LEU A 283 8.26 5.37 0.25
C LEU A 283 8.74 5.53 1.71
N PHE A 284 10.00 5.25 2.03
CA PHE A 284 10.54 5.46 3.39
C PHE A 284 11.55 6.62 3.51
N THR A 285 11.87 7.33 2.43
CA THR A 285 12.74 8.53 2.49
C THR A 285 11.99 9.85 2.79
N GLY A 286 10.67 9.81 2.95
CA GLY A 286 9.83 11.02 3.09
C GLY A 286 9.63 11.59 4.49
N MET A 287 10.17 10.97 5.56
CA MET A 287 10.05 11.47 6.94
C MET A 287 11.40 11.63 7.66
N ILE A 288 12.47 11.93 6.91
CA ILE A 288 13.74 12.40 7.50
C ILE A 288 14.13 13.69 6.81
N GLY A 289 13.71 14.82 7.37
CA GLY A 289 14.15 16.11 6.85
C GLY A 289 13.47 17.32 7.43
N SER A 290 13.61 17.57 8.74
CA SER A 290 13.85 18.93 9.27
C SER A 290 13.80 18.99 10.79
N VAL A 291 14.94 18.81 11.47
CA VAL A 291 15.28 19.63 12.64
C VAL A 291 16.79 19.90 12.57
N GLY A 292 17.14 21.17 12.53
CA GLY A 292 18.49 21.64 12.28
C GLY A 292 19.45 21.41 13.45
N ALA A 293 20.73 21.38 13.12
CA ALA A 293 21.80 21.57 14.08
C ALA A 293 22.63 22.79 13.67
N PHE A 294 22.36 23.91 14.35
CA PHE A 294 23.34 24.94 14.60
C PHE A 294 24.54 24.29 15.32
N VAL A 295 25.73 24.37 14.74
CA VAL A 295 26.97 24.37 15.51
C VAL A 295 27.86 25.49 14.99
N THR A 296 27.91 26.55 15.79
CA THR A 296 28.98 27.53 15.79
C THR A 296 30.29 26.85 16.23
N LYS A 297 31.36 27.01 15.44
CA LYS A 297 32.71 27.02 16.04
C LYS A 297 33.66 27.96 15.31
N LYS A 298 33.96 29.02 16.05
CA LYS A 298 35.01 30.04 15.91
C LYS A 298 36.40 29.41 15.83
N LYS A 299 37.25 29.88 14.90
CA LYS A 299 38.48 30.71 15.10
C LYS A 299 39.62 30.39 14.11
N ASN A 300 40.14 31.46 13.48
CA ASN A 300 41.56 31.86 13.26
C ASN A 300 41.70 32.54 11.88
N SER A 301 41.84 33.87 11.82
CA SER A 301 43.10 34.63 11.90
C SER A 301 44.05 34.38 10.72
N LYS A 302 43.99 35.28 9.73
CA LYS A 302 45.09 36.12 9.29
C LYS A 302 44.54 37.34 8.56
#